data_AF-A0A1V5BHT7-F1
#
_entry.id   AF-A0A1V5BHT7-F1
#
_cell.length_a   1.000
_cell.length_b   1.000
_cell.length_c   1.000
_cell.angle_alpha   90.00
_cell.angle_beta   90.00
_cell.angle_gamma   90.00
#
_symmetry.space_group_name_H-M   'P 1'
#
loop_
_entity.id
_entity.type
_entity.pdbx_description
1 polymer ?
#
loop_
_entity_poly.entity_id
_entity_poly.type
_entity_poly.pdbx_seq_one_letter_code
_entity_poly.pdbx_strand_id
1 'polypeptide(L)'
;MHYDVIGYKSILEAPHRLTDCEEAQGELLRIFDAEGQCIAVFSWGAISLPLDLREELADLVGHEIAVLRLDGRYHVRVVDDA
;
A
#
# COMPACT_ATOMS: atom_id res chain seq x y z
N MET A 1 19.58 10.36 24.34
CA MET A 1 18.56 9.45 23.80
C MET A 1 17.77 10.22 22.76
N HIS A 2 18.20 10.19 21.49
CA HIS A 2 17.56 10.92 20.41
C HIS A 2 16.41 10.04 19.91
N TYR A 3 15.19 10.35 20.36
CA TYR A 3 14.00 9.75 19.77
C TYR A 3 13.79 10.46 18.44
N ASP A 4 14.13 9.77 17.35
CA ASP A 4 13.73 10.17 16.02
C ASP A 4 12.21 9.99 15.94
N VAL A 5 11.47 11.03 16.33
CA VAL A 5 10.02 11.05 16.25
C VAL A 5 9.69 11.35 14.79
N ILE A 6 9.75 10.32 13.94
CA ILE A 6 9.18 10.41 12.59
C ILE A 6 7.73 10.86 12.78
N GLY A 7 7.44 12.08 12.35
CA GLY A 7 6.16 12.74 12.58
C GLY A 7 5.01 11.80 12.25
N TYR A 8 4.20 11.51 13.26
CA TYR A 8 2.98 10.73 13.14
C TYR A 8 2.01 11.48 12.22
N LYS A 9 2.07 11.19 10.92
CA LYS A 9 1.04 11.58 9.94
C LYS A 9 -0.16 10.70 10.29
N SER A 10 -1.18 11.32 10.88
CA SER A 10 -2.38 10.68 11.43
C SER A 10 -2.72 9.33 10.79
N ILE A 11 -2.50 8.23 11.52
CA ILE A 11 -3.12 6.91 11.24
C ILE A 11 -4.65 6.91 11.47
N LEU A 12 -5.26 8.09 11.60
CA LEU A 12 -6.69 8.25 11.92
C LEU A 12 -7.58 8.10 10.68
N GLU A 13 -7.01 8.22 9.47
CA GLU A 13 -7.71 7.84 8.26
C GLU A 13 -7.54 6.34 8.06
N ALA A 14 -8.66 5.62 8.13
CA ALA A 14 -8.68 4.19 7.89
C ALA A 14 -8.05 3.90 6.52
N PRO A 15 -7.21 2.86 6.39
CA PRO A 15 -6.56 2.53 5.14
C PRO A 15 -7.60 2.36 4.04
N HIS A 16 -7.47 3.15 2.98
CA HIS A 16 -8.46 3.25 1.92
C HIS A 16 -8.68 1.89 1.26
N ARG A 17 -9.94 1.50 1.07
CA ARG A 17 -10.25 0.25 0.39
C ARG A 17 -10.59 0.57 -1.05
N LEU A 18 -9.73 0.11 -1.96
CA LEU A 18 -9.94 0.28 -3.40
C LEU A 18 -11.34 -0.16 -3.80
N THR A 19 -12.06 0.68 -4.53
CA THR A 19 -13.32 0.34 -5.18
C THR A 19 -13.08 -0.31 -6.55
N ASP A 20 -14.11 -0.88 -7.17
CA ASP A 20 -13.95 -1.47 -8.50
C ASP A 20 -13.62 -0.38 -9.52
N CYS A 21 -12.69 -0.67 -10.43
CA CYS A 21 -12.10 0.29 -11.39
C CYS A 21 -11.28 1.42 -10.75
N GLU A 22 -10.80 1.23 -9.52
CA GLU A 22 -9.93 2.19 -8.82
C GLU A 22 -8.47 1.72 -8.78
N GLU A 23 -7.55 2.64 -9.08
CA GLU A 23 -6.10 2.41 -9.04
C GLU A 23 -5.46 3.27 -7.96
N ALA A 24 -4.65 2.64 -7.10
CA ALA A 24 -3.73 3.30 -6.20
C ALA A 24 -2.32 3.22 -6.79
N GLN A 25 -1.77 4.35 -7.24
CA GLN A 25 -0.40 4.46 -7.73
C GLN A 25 0.47 5.27 -6.76
N GLY A 26 1.68 4.80 -6.46
CA GLY A 26 2.69 5.58 -5.79
C GLY A 26 3.85 4.74 -5.27
N GLU A 27 4.82 5.41 -4.65
CA GLU A 27 5.95 4.77 -3.99
C GLU A 27 5.47 3.96 -2.77
N LEU A 28 5.72 2.64 -2.80
CA LEU A 28 5.42 1.75 -1.69
C LEU A 28 6.50 1.89 -0.61
N LEU A 29 6.16 2.54 0.50
CA LEU A 29 7.10 2.79 1.59
C LEU A 29 7.28 1.58 2.50
N ARG A 30 6.18 0.88 2.81
CA ARG A 30 6.17 -0.30 3.70
C ARG A 30 4.85 -1.04 3.62
N ILE A 31 4.86 -2.28 4.06
CA ILE A 31 3.67 -3.10 4.30
C ILE A 31 3.64 -3.63 5.72
N PHE A 32 2.45 -3.88 6.26
CA PHE A 32 2.27 -4.61 7.52
C PHE A 32 0.88 -5.26 7.57
N ASP A 33 0.73 -6.28 8.40
CA ASP A 33 -0.58 -6.89 8.66
C ASP A 33 -1.34 -6.15 9.77
N ALA A 34 -2.63 -5.94 9.55
CA ALA A 34 -3.55 -5.43 10.57
C ALA A 34 -4.95 -6.01 10.31
N GLU A 35 -5.61 -6.50 11.36
CA GLU A 35 -6.99 -7.03 11.31
C GLU A 35 -7.22 -8.09 10.22
N GLY A 36 -6.20 -8.91 9.93
CA GLY A 36 -6.28 -9.95 8.90
C GLY A 36 -6.22 -9.40 7.46
N GLN A 37 -5.75 -8.17 7.29
CA GLN A 37 -5.54 -7.51 5.99
C GLN A 37 -4.08 -7.08 5.85
N CYS A 38 -3.61 -6.98 4.60
CA CYS A 38 -2.32 -6.38 4.29
C CYS A 38 -2.52 -4.87 4.09
N ILE A 39 -1.89 -4.07 4.93
CA ILE A 39 -1.90 -2.61 4.81
C ILE A 39 -0.65 -2.20 4.03
N ALA A 40 -0.86 -1.63 2.85
CA ALA A 40 0.19 -1.07 2.02
C ALA A 40 0.25 0.45 2.23
N VAL A 41 1.41 0.94 2.68
CA VAL A 41 1.64 2.37 2.94
C VAL A 41 2.41 2.96 1.77
N PHE A 42 1.77 3.92 1.13
CA PHE A 42 2.29 4.72 0.04
C PHE A 42 2.77 6.09 0.54
N SER A 43 3.50 6.81 -0.30
CA SER A 43 3.96 8.19 -0.01
C SER A 43 2.82 9.18 0.28
N TRP A 44 1.63 8.95 -0.29
CA TRP A 44 0.44 9.79 -0.13
C TRP A 44 -0.56 9.29 0.91
N GLY A 45 -0.54 8.00 1.27
CA GLY A 45 -1.59 7.40 2.12
C GLY A 45 -1.41 5.91 2.31
N ALA A 46 -2.44 5.21 2.78
CA ALA A 46 -2.40 3.75 2.95
C ALA A 46 -3.65 3.11 2.38
N ILE A 47 -3.52 1.89 1.84
CA ILE A 47 -4.63 1.11 1.33
C ILE A 47 -4.72 -0.26 2.01
N SER A 48 -5.93 -0.80 2.10
CA SER A 48 -6.19 -2.13 2.63
C SER A 48 -6.36 -3.15 1.51
N LEU A 49 -5.55 -4.20 1.57
CA LEU A 49 -5.45 -5.26 0.58
C LEU A 49 -5.63 -6.64 1.23
N PRO A 50 -6.04 -7.66 0.47
CA PRO A 50 -6.07 -9.04 0.95
C PRO A 50 -4.65 -9.53 1.31
N LEU A 51 -4.54 -10.38 2.33
CA LEU A 51 -3.26 -10.92 2.81
C LEU A 51 -2.45 -11.68 1.76
N ASP A 52 -3.13 -12.27 0.77
CA ASP A 52 -2.50 -13.02 -0.33
C ASP A 52 -1.48 -12.16 -1.11
N LEU A 53 -1.74 -10.85 -1.21
CA LEU A 53 -0.84 -9.90 -1.89
C LEU A 53 0.36 -9.48 -1.04
N ARG A 54 0.42 -9.86 0.24
CA ARG A 54 1.51 -9.44 1.13
C ARG A 54 2.87 -9.88 0.59
N GLU A 55 2.97 -11.13 0.13
CA GLU A 55 4.23 -11.68 -0.36
C GLU A 55 4.67 -10.99 -1.66
N GLU A 56 3.72 -10.72 -2.56
CA GLU A 56 3.96 -9.98 -3.80
C GLU A 56 4.42 -8.53 -3.52
N LEU A 57 3.78 -7.85 -2.58
CA LEU A 57 4.12 -6.46 -2.23
C LEU A 57 5.42 -6.35 -1.42
N ALA A 58 5.82 -7.40 -0.70
CA ALA A 58 7.02 -7.37 0.13
C ALA A 58 8.29 -7.15 -0.70
N ASP A 59 8.34 -7.76 -1.88
CA ASP A 59 9.45 -7.61 -2.83
C ASP A 59 9.46 -6.23 -3.51
N LEU A 60 8.31 -5.56 -3.53
CA LEU A 60 8.10 -4.27 -4.19
C LEU A 60 8.26 -3.06 -3.26
N VAL A 61 8.62 -3.29 -1.98
CA VAL A 61 8.86 -2.20 -1.04
C VAL A 61 10.06 -1.36 -1.50
N GLY A 62 9.86 -0.06 -1.62
CA GLY A 62 10.83 0.89 -2.16
C GLY A 62 10.69 1.16 -3.66
N HIS A 63 9.76 0.48 -4.35
CA HIS A 63 9.44 0.74 -5.75
C HIS A 63 8.17 1.57 -5.89
N GLU A 64 8.07 2.32 -6.99
CA GLU A 64 6.80 2.89 -7.41
C GLU A 64 5.93 1.79 -8.03
N ILE A 65 4.75 1.58 -7.46
CA ILE A 65 3.82 0.54 -7.93
C ILE A 65 2.43 1.13 -8.15
N ALA A 66 1.64 0.43 -8.95
CA ALA A 66 0.22 0.68 -9.11
C ALA A 66 -0.57 -0.58 -8.76
N VAL A 67 -1.58 -0.41 -7.93
CA VAL A 67 -2.52 -1.45 -7.52
C VAL A 67 -3.89 -1.09 -8.05
N LEU A 68 -4.34 -1.82 -9.08
CA LEU A 68 -5.66 -1.66 -9.69
C LEU A 68 -6.61 -2.72 -9.13
N ARG A 69 -7.79 -2.31 -8.68
CA ARG A 69 -8.88 -3.25 -8.41
C ARG A 69 -9.82 -3.31 -9.62
N LEU A 70 -9.93 -4.48 -10.23
CA LEU A 70 -10.75 -4.71 -11.42
C LEU A 70 -11.47 -6.06 -11.34
N ASP A 71 -12.78 -6.08 -11.57
CA ASP A 71 -13.62 -7.29 -11.56
C ASP A 71 -13.52 -8.07 -10.24
N GLY A 72 -13.39 -7.35 -9.13
CA GLY A 72 -13.20 -7.94 -7.80
C GLY A 72 -11.81 -8.57 -7.57
N ARG A 73 -10.87 -8.44 -8.50
CA ARG A 73 -9.47 -8.87 -8.38
C ARG A 73 -8.56 -7.67 -8.19
N TYR A 74 -7.40 -7.90 -7.60
CA TYR A 74 -6.34 -6.90 -7.45
C TYR A 74 -5.22 -7.23 -8.44
N HIS A 75 -4.74 -6.22 -9.14
CA HIS A 75 -3.65 -6.29 -10.08
C HIS A 75 -2.55 -5.34 -9.61
N VAL A 76 -1.40 -5.89 -9.24
CA VAL A 76 -0.22 -5.10 -8.87
C VAL A 76 0.72 -5.05 -10.06
N ARG A 77 1.27 -3.87 -10.34
CA ARG A 77 2.33 -3.67 -11.32
C ARG A 77 3.37 -2.68 -10.80
N VAL A 78 4.62 -2.86 -11.21
CA VAL A 78 5.67 -1.86 -11.00
C VAL A 78 5.50 -0.77 -12.05
N VAL A 79 5.56 0.48 -11.62
CA VAL A 79 5.62 1.65 -12.48
C VAL A 79 7.10 1.99 -12.62
N ASP A 80 7.77 1.29 -13.52
CA ASP A 80 9.14 1.61 -13.89
C ASP A 80 9.08 2.87 -14.78
N ASP A 81 9.55 4.01 -14.25
CA ASP A 81 9.78 5.23 -15.04
C ASP A 81 11.01 4.97 -15.92
N ALA A 82 10.77 4.48 -17.14
CA ALA A 82 11.79 4.20 -18.15
C ALA A 82 12.36 5.49 -18.77
#